data_AF-A0A0C3AUB3-F1
#
_entry.id   AF-A0A0C3AUB3-F1
#
_cell.length_a   1.000
_cell.length_b   1.000
_cell.length_c   1.000
_cell.angle_alpha   90.00
_cell.angle_beta   90.00
_cell.angle_gamma   90.00
#
_symmetry.space_group_name_H-M   'P 1'
#
loop_
_entity.id
_entity.type
_entity.pdbx_description
1 polymer ?
#
loop_
_entity_poly.entity_id
_entity_poly.type
_entity_poly.pdbx_seq_one_letter_code
_entity_poly.pdbx_strand_id
1 'polypeptide(L)'
;MDNRSNTRTSVAKVIKSLLNYPDARGIIFQLKPPESWLEYMHDPDTDALGVFTEIFCFLVNNEYIHTGILQAILDAQNALDDSTASVRARGATVLLTMGKHARLRDILAEVCIIHACIERYIEGATRRDTDMILQRMEYFGILKSL
;
A
#
# COMPACT_ATOMS: atom_id res chain seq x y z
N MET A 1 7.61 4.90 -26.04
CA MET A 1 6.40 5.10 -25.22
C MET A 1 6.71 6.18 -24.19
N ASP A 2 5.83 7.16 -24.07
CA ASP A 2 6.07 8.38 -23.28
C ASP A 2 5.86 8.11 -21.78
N ASN A 3 6.86 7.51 -21.13
CA ASN A 3 6.82 7.12 -19.70
C ASN A 3 7.10 8.31 -18.76
N ARG A 4 6.58 9.50 -19.11
CA ARG A 4 6.73 10.71 -18.29
C ARG A 4 5.78 10.62 -17.09
N SER A 5 6.23 11.10 -15.93
CA SER A 5 5.44 11.09 -14.69
C SER A 5 4.07 11.76 -14.85
N ASN A 6 4.01 12.90 -15.54
CA ASN A 6 2.77 13.62 -15.80
C ASN A 6 1.76 12.79 -16.59
N THR A 7 2.23 12.03 -17.58
CA THR A 7 1.38 11.14 -18.38
C THR A 7 0.85 10.01 -17.51
N ARG A 8 1.72 9.34 -16.73
CA ARG A 8 1.31 8.28 -15.80
C ARG A 8 0.26 8.77 -14.79
N THR A 9 0.52 9.92 -14.16
CA THR A 9 -0.39 10.54 -13.19
C THR A 9 -1.75 10.85 -13.82
N SER A 10 -1.76 11.43 -15.01
CA SER A 10 -3.01 11.78 -15.71
C SER A 10 -3.82 10.53 -16.07
N VAL A 11 -3.16 9.50 -16.59
CA VAL A 11 -3.80 8.21 -16.91
C VAL A 11 -4.32 7.54 -15.64
N ALA A 12 -3.55 7.50 -14.57
CA ALA A 12 -3.97 6.94 -13.29
C ALA A 12 -5.23 7.65 -12.74
N LYS A 13 -5.30 8.99 -12.85
CA LYS A 13 -6.48 9.76 -12.45
C LYS A 13 -7.72 9.41 -13.27
N VAL A 14 -7.56 9.23 -14.58
CA VAL A 14 -8.66 8.78 -15.45
C VAL A 14 -9.12 7.39 -15.03
N ILE A 15 -8.19 6.44 -14.82
CA ILE A 15 -8.54 5.07 -14.40
C ILE A 15 -9.24 5.09 -13.04
N LYS A 16 -8.73 5.83 -12.05
CA LYS A 16 -9.38 6.01 -10.74
C LYS A 16 -10.82 6.51 -10.88
N SER A 17 -11.07 7.46 -11.78
CA SER A 17 -12.42 7.95 -12.05
C SER A 17 -13.31 6.86 -12.65
N LEU A 18 -12.79 6.12 -13.64
CA LEU A 18 -13.50 5.05 -14.34
C LEU A 18 -13.85 3.86 -13.44
N LEU A 19 -13.05 3.57 -12.41
CA LEU A 19 -13.34 2.49 -11.46
C LEU A 19 -14.67 2.68 -10.69
N ASN A 20 -15.23 3.89 -10.68
CA ASN A 20 -16.56 4.15 -10.09
C ASN A 20 -17.72 3.66 -10.96
N TYR A 21 -17.47 3.35 -12.23
CA TYR A 21 -18.47 2.88 -13.18
C TYR A 21 -18.35 1.36 -13.34
N PRO A 22 -19.38 0.56 -13.00
CA PRO A 22 -19.26 -0.90 -12.98
C PRO A 22 -18.86 -1.55 -14.31
N ASP A 23 -19.35 -1.00 -15.42
CA ASP A 23 -19.05 -1.42 -16.80
C ASP A 23 -17.58 -1.16 -17.15
N ALA A 24 -17.09 0.06 -16.90
CA ALA A 24 -15.69 0.41 -17.13
C ALA A 24 -14.77 -0.37 -16.20
N ARG A 25 -15.15 -0.54 -14.93
CA ARG A 25 -14.40 -1.34 -13.95
C ARG A 25 -14.24 -2.79 -14.39
N GLY A 26 -15.30 -3.42 -14.90
CA GLY A 26 -15.23 -4.78 -15.42
C GLY A 26 -14.21 -4.92 -16.55
N ILE A 27 -14.21 -3.98 -17.50
CA ILE A 27 -13.23 -3.93 -18.60
C ILE A 27 -11.81 -3.70 -18.06
N ILE A 28 -11.63 -2.77 -17.14
CA ILE A 28 -10.33 -2.48 -16.52
C ILE A 28 -9.77 -3.74 -15.85
N PHE A 29 -10.58 -4.48 -15.09
CA PHE A 29 -10.14 -5.69 -14.40
C PHE A 29 -9.80 -6.84 -15.36
N GLN A 30 -10.48 -6.93 -16.51
CA GLN A 30 -10.11 -7.89 -17.56
C GLN A 30 -8.74 -7.56 -18.18
N LEU A 31 -8.44 -6.27 -18.36
CA LEU A 31 -7.16 -5.82 -18.94
C LEU A 31 -6.02 -5.81 -17.93
N LYS A 32 -6.31 -5.46 -16.68
CA LYS A 32 -5.36 -5.33 -15.58
C LYS A 32 -6.02 -5.85 -14.29
N PRO A 33 -5.80 -7.13 -13.95
CA PRO A 33 -6.39 -7.75 -12.76
C PRO A 33 -6.10 -6.95 -11.48
N PRO A 34 -7.03 -6.90 -10.51
CA PRO A 34 -6.89 -6.12 -9.28
C PRO A 34 -5.55 -6.31 -8.55
N GLU A 35 -5.04 -7.54 -8.47
CA GLU A 35 -3.79 -7.89 -7.77
C GLU A 35 -2.56 -7.27 -8.43
N SER A 36 -2.59 -7.10 -9.75
CA SER A 36 -1.47 -6.53 -10.51
C SER A 36 -1.28 -5.02 -10.30
N TRP A 37 -2.19 -4.36 -9.57
CA TRP A 37 -2.06 -2.95 -9.21
C TRP A 37 -1.01 -2.70 -8.13
N LEU A 38 -0.66 -3.73 -7.35
CA LEU A 38 0.42 -3.67 -6.36
C LEU A 38 1.76 -3.25 -6.97
N GLU A 39 2.02 -3.61 -8.24
CA GLU A 39 3.24 -3.23 -8.97
C GLU A 39 3.44 -1.71 -9.03
N TYR A 40 2.36 -0.94 -9.04
CA TYR A 40 2.41 0.53 -9.11
C TYR A 40 2.61 1.21 -7.75
N MET A 41 2.59 0.45 -6.65
CA MET A 41 2.90 0.96 -5.30
C MET A 41 4.38 1.30 -5.12
N HIS A 42 5.21 1.04 -6.14
CA HIS A 42 6.63 1.38 -6.16
C HIS A 42 6.97 2.48 -7.18
N ASP A 43 5.98 3.23 -7.70
CA ASP A 43 6.25 4.32 -8.65
C ASP A 43 7.26 5.33 -8.06
N PRO A 44 8.30 5.73 -8.81
CA PRO A 44 9.30 6.68 -8.33
C PRO A 44 8.75 8.10 -8.18
N ASP A 45 7.65 8.43 -8.85
CA ASP A 45 7.02 9.75 -8.80
C ASP A 45 5.94 9.79 -7.70
N THR A 46 6.05 10.73 -6.76
CA THR A 46 5.15 10.82 -5.60
C THR A 46 3.71 11.18 -6.00
N ASP A 47 3.53 11.99 -7.04
CA ASP A 47 2.19 12.39 -7.48
C ASP A 47 1.46 11.22 -8.14
N ALA A 48 2.16 10.47 -9.01
CA ALA A 48 1.64 9.24 -9.58
C ALA A 48 1.37 8.19 -8.50
N LEU A 49 2.32 7.98 -7.59
CA LEU A 49 2.21 7.04 -6.47
C LEU A 49 1.00 7.34 -5.58
N GLY A 50 0.72 8.61 -5.32
CA GLY A 50 -0.47 9.01 -4.56
C GLY A 50 -1.76 8.50 -5.21
N VAL A 51 -1.90 8.68 -6.52
CA VAL A 51 -3.08 8.22 -7.27
C VAL A 51 -3.14 6.70 -7.32
N PHE A 52 -2.02 6.02 -7.53
CA PHE A 52 -1.97 4.55 -7.50
C PHE A 52 -2.32 3.99 -6.13
N THR A 53 -1.87 4.65 -5.05
CA THR A 53 -2.24 4.28 -3.69
C THR A 53 -3.74 4.46 -3.46
N GLU A 54 -4.37 5.52 -3.98
CA GLU A 54 -5.83 5.68 -3.90
C GLU A 54 -6.58 4.57 -4.65
N ILE A 55 -6.07 4.13 -5.81
CA ILE A 55 -6.62 2.98 -6.53
C ILE A 55 -6.47 1.70 -5.70
N PHE A 56 -5.27 1.43 -5.17
CA PHE A 56 -5.04 0.31 -4.27
C PHE A 56 -6.00 0.32 -3.07
N CYS A 57 -6.18 1.48 -2.42
CA CYS A 57 -7.11 1.64 -1.32
C CYS A 57 -8.57 1.37 -1.73
N PHE A 58 -8.96 1.80 -2.93
CA PHE A 58 -10.28 1.48 -3.48
C PHE A 58 -10.46 -0.03 -3.64
N LEU A 59 -9.47 -0.72 -4.19
CA LEU A 59 -9.52 -2.18 -4.40
C LEU A 59 -9.64 -2.94 -3.09
N VAL A 60 -8.85 -2.56 -2.07
CA VAL A 60 -8.91 -3.19 -0.73
C VAL A 60 -10.26 -2.96 -0.07
N ASN A 61 -10.74 -1.70 -0.04
CA ASN A 61 -11.97 -1.36 0.67
C ASN A 61 -13.22 -1.98 0.05
N ASN A 62 -13.19 -2.27 -1.26
CA ASN A 62 -14.27 -2.94 -1.97
C ASN A 62 -14.04 -4.45 -2.12
N GLU A 63 -13.08 -5.02 -1.38
CA GLU A 63 -12.83 -6.47 -1.34
C GLU A 63 -12.46 -7.08 -2.71
N TYR A 64 -11.87 -6.26 -3.60
CA TYR A 64 -11.30 -6.75 -4.85
C TYR A 64 -9.92 -7.36 -4.67
N ILE A 65 -9.21 -6.97 -3.61
CA ILE A 65 -7.94 -7.57 -3.19
C ILE A 65 -7.91 -7.66 -1.66
N HIS A 66 -7.26 -8.71 -1.17
CA HIS A 66 -7.06 -8.96 0.26
C HIS A 66 -5.57 -9.10 0.62
N THR A 67 -4.68 -9.13 -0.37
CA THR A 67 -3.26 -9.40 -0.17
C THR A 67 -2.41 -8.15 -0.42
N GLY A 68 -1.18 -8.17 0.09
CA GLY A 68 -0.20 -7.10 -0.14
C GLY A 68 -0.41 -5.83 0.69
N ILE A 69 -1.46 -5.78 1.53
CA ILE A 69 -1.72 -4.65 2.44
C ILE A 69 -0.60 -4.54 3.47
N LEU A 70 -0.25 -5.64 4.16
CA LEU A 70 0.84 -5.62 5.13
C LEU A 70 2.16 -5.22 4.48
N GLN A 71 2.49 -5.83 3.33
CA GLN A 71 3.72 -5.52 2.60
C GLN A 71 3.80 -4.04 2.23
N ALA A 72 2.72 -3.44 1.71
CA ALA A 72 2.67 -2.03 1.37
C ALA A 72 2.90 -1.12 2.59
N ILE A 73 2.39 -1.51 3.76
CA ILE A 73 2.61 -0.78 5.02
C ILE A 73 4.07 -0.87 5.45
N LEU A 74 4.63 -2.08 5.49
CA LEU A 74 6.02 -2.30 5.92
C LEU A 74 7.01 -1.61 4.98
N ASP A 75 6.81 -1.71 3.67
CA ASP A 75 7.65 -1.03 2.68
C ASP A 75 7.60 0.49 2.84
N ALA A 76 6.40 1.05 3.07
CA ALA A 76 6.23 2.48 3.26
C ALA A 76 6.82 2.95 4.60
N GLN A 77 6.70 2.17 5.67
CA GLN A 77 7.36 2.45 6.94
C GLN A 77 8.88 2.38 6.79
N ASN A 78 9.42 1.38 6.08
CA ASN A 78 10.86 1.24 5.83
C ASN A 78 11.40 2.41 5.01
N ALA A 79 10.61 2.90 4.05
CA ALA A 79 10.94 4.08 3.28
C ALA A 79 11.04 5.37 4.12
N LEU A 80 10.34 5.48 5.26
CA LEU A 80 10.44 6.65 6.16
C LEU A 80 11.81 6.78 6.83
N ASP A 81 12.52 5.67 7.03
CA ASP A 81 13.85 5.65 7.65
C ASP A 81 14.98 5.82 6.62
N ASP A 82 14.65 5.89 5.33
CA ASP A 82 15.65 6.03 4.28
C ASP A 82 16.37 7.38 4.35
N SER A 83 17.68 7.38 4.13
CA SER A 83 18.50 8.60 4.06
C SER A 83 18.05 9.60 2.99
N THR A 84 17.39 9.12 1.93
CA THR A 84 16.98 9.88 0.75
C THR A 84 15.61 10.51 0.95
N ALA A 85 15.53 11.84 0.85
CA ALA A 85 14.29 12.58 1.06
C ALA A 85 13.14 12.16 0.12
N SER A 86 13.44 11.83 -1.14
CA SER A 86 12.44 11.36 -2.10
C SER A 86 11.87 9.98 -1.74
N VAL A 87 12.69 9.08 -1.18
CA VAL A 87 12.23 7.78 -0.70
C VAL A 87 11.29 7.97 0.50
N ARG A 88 11.68 8.82 1.47
CA ARG A 88 10.81 9.17 2.60
C ARG A 88 9.48 9.78 2.17
N ALA A 89 9.51 10.68 1.17
CA ALA A 89 8.30 11.29 0.63
C ALA A 89 7.33 10.26 0.03
N ARG A 90 7.86 9.22 -0.63
CA ARG A 90 7.04 8.10 -1.15
C ARG A 90 6.40 7.28 -0.03
N GLY A 91 7.19 6.89 0.98
CA GLY A 91 6.67 6.19 2.16
C GLY A 91 5.56 6.99 2.86
N ALA A 92 5.80 8.28 3.10
CA ALA A 92 4.80 9.18 3.67
C ALA A 92 3.55 9.29 2.81
N THR A 93 3.69 9.38 1.48
CA THR A 93 2.57 9.45 0.54
C THR A 93 1.67 8.22 0.63
N VAL A 94 2.25 7.03 0.69
CA VAL A 94 1.51 5.76 0.81
C VAL A 94 0.73 5.74 2.13
N LEU A 95 1.41 5.95 3.26
CA LEU A 95 0.80 5.88 4.60
C LEU A 95 -0.29 6.95 4.80
N LEU A 96 -0.05 8.18 4.35
CA LEU A 96 -1.03 9.27 4.44
C LEU A 96 -2.26 8.98 3.58
N THR A 97 -2.08 8.39 2.40
CA THR A 97 -3.19 8.06 1.51
C THR A 97 -4.02 6.91 2.06
N MET A 98 -3.37 5.84 2.53
CA MET A 98 -4.06 4.72 3.20
C MET A 98 -4.80 5.19 4.46
N GLY A 99 -4.21 6.07 5.26
CA GLY A 99 -4.80 6.62 6.49
C GLY A 99 -6.08 7.46 6.29
N LYS A 100 -6.39 7.89 5.05
CA LYS A 100 -7.66 8.55 4.72
C LYS A 100 -8.85 7.58 4.76
N HIS A 101 -8.62 6.27 4.64
CA HIS A 101 -9.66 5.26 4.63
C HIS A 101 -9.76 4.60 6.00
N ALA A 102 -10.95 4.56 6.60
CA ALA A 102 -11.13 4.08 7.99
C ALA A 102 -10.57 2.66 8.21
N ARG A 103 -10.96 1.70 7.36
CA ARG A 103 -10.48 0.30 7.45
C ARG A 103 -8.96 0.20 7.35
N LEU A 104 -8.36 0.89 6.39
CA LEU A 104 -6.89 0.86 6.20
C LEU A 104 -6.15 1.59 7.32
N ARG A 105 -6.74 2.65 7.88
CA ARG A 105 -6.20 3.34 9.06
C ARG A 105 -6.20 2.43 10.28
N ASP A 106 -7.22 1.62 10.46
CA ASP A 106 -7.29 0.65 11.57
C ASP A 106 -6.24 -0.45 11.39
N ILE A 107 -6.09 -0.99 10.16
CA ILE A 107 -5.02 -1.95 9.83
C ILE A 107 -3.64 -1.33 10.06
N LEU A 108 -3.41 -0.10 9.60
CA LEU A 108 -2.17 0.64 9.83
C LEU A 108 -1.86 0.73 11.32
N ALA A 109 -2.85 1.08 12.15
CA ALA A 109 -2.68 1.18 13.59
C ALA A 109 -2.33 -0.17 14.22
N GLU A 110 -3.02 -1.25 13.82
CA GLU A 110 -2.75 -2.61 14.28
C GLU A 110 -1.30 -3.03 13.96
N VAL A 111 -0.86 -2.83 12.71
CA VAL A 111 0.52 -3.13 12.29
C VAL A 111 1.53 -2.33 13.10
N CYS A 112 1.32 -1.02 13.28
CA CYS A 112 2.21 -0.17 14.07
C CYS A 112 2.29 -0.61 15.54
N ILE A 113 1.16 -0.97 16.15
CA ILE A 113 1.09 -1.42 17.54
C ILE A 113 1.83 -2.74 17.72
N ILE A 114 1.63 -3.71 16.83
CA ILE A 114 2.29 -5.01 16.91
C ILE A 114 3.79 -4.85 16.67
N HIS A 115 4.18 -4.04 15.69
CA HIS A 115 5.59 -3.73 15.43
C HIS A 115 6.28 -3.18 16.68
N ALA A 116 5.71 -2.14 17.30
CA ALA A 116 6.25 -1.54 18.52
C ALA A 116 6.28 -2.52 19.72
N CYS A 117 5.29 -3.42 19.83
CA CYS A 117 5.28 -4.46 20.85
C CYS A 117 6.45 -5.43 20.67
N ILE A 118 6.70 -5.89 19.45
CA ILE A 118 7.79 -6.83 19.16
C ILE A 118 9.13 -6.20 19.51
N GLU A 119 9.40 -4.98 19.03
CA GLU A 119 10.64 -4.25 19.33
C GLU A 119 10.85 -4.03 20.83
N ARG A 120 9.77 -3.85 21.59
CA ARG A 120 9.84 -3.62 23.04
C ARG A 120 10.08 -4.90 23.84
N TYR A 121 9.46 -6.01 23.45
CA TYR A 121 9.42 -7.23 24.28
C TYR A 121 10.35 -8.35 23.79
N ILE A 122 10.81 -8.31 22.55
CA ILE A 122 11.78 -9.27 22.03
C ILE A 122 13.17 -8.63 22.06
N GLU A 123 13.96 -9.01 23.06
CA GLU A 123 15.31 -8.47 23.24
C GLU A 123 16.18 -8.73 22.01
N GLY A 124 16.79 -7.66 21.48
CA GLY A 124 17.64 -7.73 20.30
C GLY A 124 16.91 -7.93 18.97
N ALA A 125 15.57 -7.91 18.94
CA ALA A 125 14.84 -7.97 17.68
C ALA A 125 15.20 -6.77 16.80
N THR A 126 15.68 -7.04 15.60
CA THR A 126 15.85 -6.00 14.59
C THR A 126 14.50 -5.67 13.96
N ARG A 127 14.43 -4.52 13.29
CA ARG A 127 13.27 -4.16 12.46
C ARG A 127 12.94 -5.22 11.41
N ARG A 128 13.96 -5.82 10.80
CA ARG A 128 13.79 -6.93 9.84
C ARG A 128 13.20 -8.18 10.49
N ASP A 129 13.61 -8.50 11.72
CA ASP A 129 13.03 -9.62 12.46
C ASP A 129 11.55 -9.36 12.76
N THR A 130 11.22 -8.11 13.11
CA THR A 130 9.86 -7.65 13.35
C THR A 130 8.98 -7.76 12.10
N ASP A 131 9.45 -7.28 10.96
CA ASP A 131 8.78 -7.42 9.65
C ASP A 131 8.52 -8.90 9.32
N MET A 132 9.52 -9.76 9.52
CA MET A 132 9.38 -11.20 9.26
C MET A 132 8.36 -11.87 10.19
N ILE A 133 8.33 -11.50 11.47
CA ILE A 133 7.34 -12.01 12.43
C ILE A 133 5.93 -11.58 12.00
N LEU A 134 5.74 -10.31 11.63
CA LEU A 134 4.47 -9.77 11.14
C LEU A 134 3.99 -10.51 9.88
N GLN A 135 4.86 -10.70 8.90
CA GLN A 135 4.53 -11.48 7.68
C GLN A 135 4.14 -12.93 8.00
N ARG A 136 4.79 -13.57 8.99
CA ARG A 136 4.37 -14.90 9.44
C ARG A 136 3.01 -14.86 10.14
N MET A 137 2.74 -13.84 10.93
CA MET A 137 1.42 -13.66 11.56
C MET A 137 0.31 -13.50 10.52
N GLU A 138 0.55 -12.75 9.43
CA GLU A 138 -0.36 -12.67 8.28
C GLU A 138 -0.56 -14.05 7.64
N TYR A 139 0.54 -14.75 7.32
CA TYR A 139 0.49 -16.09 6.68
C TYR A 139 -0.32 -17.12 7.49
N PHE A 140 -0.23 -17.08 8.82
CA PHE A 140 -0.98 -17.97 9.71
C PHE A 140 -2.39 -17.46 10.05
N GLY A 141 -2.84 -16.34 9.48
CA GLY A 141 -4.17 -15.77 9.73
C GLY A 141 -4.35 -15.25 11.16
N ILE A 142 -3.26 -14.85 11.82
CA ILE A 142 -3.28 -14.31 13.18
C ILE A 142 -3.74 -12.84 13.18
N LEU A 143 -3.37 -12.10 12.12
CA LEU A 143 -3.79 -10.71 11.92
C LEU A 143 -5.24 -10.71 11.42
N LYS A 144 -6.19 -10.42 12.32
CA LYS A 144 -7.63 -10.56 12.05
C LYS A 144 -8.17 -9.60 10.99
N SER A 145 -7.39 -8.57 10.64
CA SER A 145 -7.76 -7.49 9.74
C SER A 145 -7.13 -7.58 8.33
N LEU A 146 -6.25 -8.54 8.11
CA LEU A 146 -5.44 -8.71 6.90
C LEU A 146 -5.79 -10.03 6.19
#